data_AF-A0A6M0AJH4-F1
#
_entry.id   AF-A0A6M0AJH4-F1
#
_cell.length_a   1.000
_cell.length_b   1.000
_cell.length_c   1.000
_cell.angle_alpha   90.00
_cell.angle_beta   90.00
_cell.angle_gamma   90.00
#
_symmetry.space_group_name_H-M   'P 1'
#
loop_
_entity.id
_entity.type
_entity.pdbx_description
1 polymer ?
#
loop_
_entity_poly.entity_id
_entity_poly.type
_entity_poly.pdbx_seq_one_letter_code
_entity_poly.pdbx_strand_id
1 'polypeptide(L)'
;MQESFDGIYSHGGPAGVCRVGKDYHLYSFLPNFEDTVKMLNNIACHLVEGGLFVLNIQAEEIDADGEQEIGNGIVYAQQKHLDFLENKEMYFWETDYRFKKQGRIVASDRHKFLMVYGQLLEDTMKAAGFKWKEATPDDLYMVYKKVM
;
A
#
# COMPACT_ATOMS: atom_id res chain seq x y z
N MET A 1 -25.06 14.65 14.42
CA MET A 1 -24.30 15.32 13.34
C MET A 1 -23.23 14.34 12.92
N GLN A 2 -23.03 14.11 11.63
CA GLN A 2 -21.86 13.35 11.17
C GLN A 2 -20.66 14.29 11.31
N GLU A 3 -19.72 13.94 12.18
CA GLU A 3 -18.47 14.69 12.30
C GLU A 3 -17.63 14.42 11.05
N SER A 4 -17.16 15.49 10.42
CA SER A 4 -16.28 15.44 9.24
C SER A 4 -14.90 15.97 9.63
N PHE A 5 -13.86 15.46 8.98
CA PHE A 5 -12.48 15.82 9.24
C PHE A 5 -11.93 16.74 8.15
N ASP A 6 -11.05 17.67 8.53
CA ASP A 6 -10.25 18.48 7.60
C ASP A 6 -9.14 17.67 6.93
N GLY A 7 -8.74 16.56 7.56
CA GLY A 7 -7.73 15.67 7.01
C GLY A 7 -7.76 14.27 7.61
N ILE A 8 -7.34 13.30 6.80
CA ILE A 8 -7.13 11.90 7.19
C ILE A 8 -5.72 11.51 6.77
N TYR A 9 -5.03 10.80 7.65
CA TYR A 9 -3.64 10.39 7.48
C TYR A 9 -3.49 8.88 7.70
N SER A 10 -2.91 8.17 6.73
CA SER A 10 -2.55 6.75 6.85
C SER A 10 -1.04 6.61 6.78
N HIS A 11 -0.44 6.05 7.83
CA HIS A 11 1.00 5.80 7.91
C HIS A 11 1.27 4.44 8.54
N GLY A 12 1.89 3.55 7.77
CA GLY A 12 2.15 2.17 8.20
C GLY A 12 0.88 1.37 8.46
N GLY A 13 -0.23 1.78 7.85
CA GLY A 13 -1.55 1.19 8.01
C GLY A 13 -1.90 0.18 6.90
N PRO A 14 -3.16 -0.26 6.84
CA PRO A 14 -3.63 -1.26 5.88
C PRO A 14 -3.73 -0.74 4.43
N ALA A 15 -3.43 0.55 4.20
CA ALA A 15 -3.35 1.14 2.87
C ALA A 15 -2.32 2.28 2.85
N GLY A 16 -1.61 2.39 1.74
CA GLY A 16 -0.61 3.43 1.50
C GLY A 16 -0.12 3.36 0.05
N VAL A 17 0.97 4.04 -0.24
CA VAL A 17 1.55 4.07 -1.59
C VAL A 17 2.94 3.46 -1.55
N CYS A 18 3.28 2.64 -2.54
CA CYS A 18 4.65 2.22 -2.82
C CYS A 18 5.18 2.98 -4.03
N ARG A 19 6.40 3.49 -3.92
CA ARG A 19 7.16 4.04 -5.06
C ARG A 19 7.83 2.87 -5.79
N VAL A 20 7.41 2.57 -7.02
CA VAL A 20 7.98 1.49 -7.84
C VAL A 20 8.58 2.10 -9.10
N GLY A 21 9.90 2.14 -9.18
CA GLY A 21 10.60 2.91 -10.22
C GLY A 21 10.16 4.38 -10.27
N LYS A 22 9.45 4.78 -11.33
CA LYS A 22 8.91 6.14 -11.51
C LYS A 22 7.42 6.27 -11.18
N ASP A 23 6.77 5.16 -10.84
CA ASP A 23 5.33 5.10 -10.64
C ASP A 23 4.99 4.98 -9.16
N TYR A 24 3.71 5.22 -8.86
CA TYR A 24 3.13 5.09 -7.53
C TYR A 24 2.04 4.04 -7.56
N HIS A 25 2.16 3.06 -6.69
CA HIS A 25 1.21 1.96 -6.61
C HIS A 25 0.51 2.05 -5.26
N LEU A 26 -0.82 2.17 -5.26
CA LEU A 26 -1.60 2.05 -4.03
C LEU A 26 -1.56 0.60 -3.58
N TYR A 27 -1.08 0.35 -2.36
CA TYR A 27 -1.20 -0.95 -1.72
C TYR A 27 -2.40 -0.96 -0.78
N SER A 28 -3.04 -2.12 -0.67
CA SER A 28 -4.16 -2.38 0.23
C SER A 28 -4.07 -3.80 0.78
N PHE A 29 -4.24 -3.95 2.09
CA PHE A 29 -4.36 -5.24 2.78
C PHE A 29 -5.75 -5.87 2.62
N LEU A 30 -6.67 -5.20 1.93
CA LEU A 30 -8.01 -5.71 1.67
C LEU A 30 -7.96 -6.81 0.59
N PRO A 31 -8.84 -7.82 0.69
CA PRO A 31 -8.73 -9.05 -0.10
C PRO A 31 -9.03 -8.87 -1.60
N ASN A 32 -9.69 -7.78 -1.98
CA ASN A 32 -10.10 -7.52 -3.36
C ASN A 32 -10.17 -6.00 -3.67
N PHE A 33 -10.37 -5.70 -4.95
CA PHE A 33 -10.40 -4.32 -5.45
C PHE A 33 -11.66 -3.58 -5.00
N GLU A 34 -12.81 -4.25 -4.97
CA GLU A 34 -14.10 -3.68 -4.59
C GLU A 34 -14.09 -3.15 -3.14
N ASP A 35 -13.46 -3.88 -2.23
CA ASP A 35 -13.27 -3.47 -0.83
C ASP A 35 -12.32 -2.27 -0.74
N THR A 36 -11.30 -2.20 -1.60
CA THR A 36 -10.41 -1.03 -1.70
C THR A 36 -11.18 0.21 -2.18
N VAL A 37 -12.03 0.07 -3.20
CA VAL A 37 -12.92 1.14 -3.67
C VAL A 37 -13.87 1.58 -2.55
N LYS A 38 -14.48 0.63 -1.83
CA LYS A 38 -15.38 0.92 -0.71
C LYS A 38 -14.67 1.66 0.44
N MET A 39 -13.44 1.26 0.77
CA MET A 39 -12.60 1.96 1.75
C MET A 39 -12.37 3.41 1.34
N LEU A 40 -11.94 3.66 0.09
CA LEU A 40 -11.71 5.01 -0.41
C LEU A 40 -12.97 5.88 -0.38
N ASN A 41 -14.12 5.31 -0.78
CA ASN A 41 -15.41 5.99 -0.70
C ASN A 41 -15.77 6.36 0.74
N ASN A 42 -15.57 5.44 1.69
CA ASN A 42 -15.83 5.71 3.10
C ASN A 42 -14.92 6.82 3.64
N ILE A 43 -13.62 6.79 3.32
CA ILE A 43 -12.67 7.86 3.71
C ILE A 43 -13.16 9.20 3.15
N ALA A 44 -13.55 9.24 1.88
CA ALA A 44 -14.05 10.44 1.24
C ALA A 44 -15.31 11.00 1.92
N CYS A 45 -16.28 10.15 2.29
CA CYS A 45 -17.51 10.57 2.98
C CYS A 45 -17.27 11.21 4.36
N HIS A 46 -16.11 10.96 4.97
CA HIS A 46 -15.75 11.54 6.27
C HIS A 46 -14.85 12.77 6.16
N LEU A 47 -14.45 13.19 4.96
CA LEU A 47 -13.70 14.42 4.73
C LEU A 47 -14.62 15.56 4.31
N VAL A 48 -14.33 16.77 4.79
CA VAL A 48 -14.94 17.99 4.26
C VAL A 48 -14.45 18.26 2.82
N GLU A 49 -15.21 19.00 2.03
CA GLU A 49 -14.74 19.46 0.72
C GLU A 49 -13.45 20.28 0.88
N GLY A 50 -12.44 19.92 0.11
CA GLY A 50 -11.11 20.50 0.20
C GLY A 50 -10.21 19.93 1.30
N GLY A 51 -10.72 19.02 2.13
CA GLY A 51 -9.93 18.27 3.11
C GLY A 51 -8.89 17.37 2.45
N LEU A 52 -7.86 16.98 3.22
CA LEU A 52 -6.70 16.26 2.70
C LEU A 52 -6.72 14.78 3.08
N PHE A 53 -6.42 13.93 2.11
CA PHE A 53 -6.10 12.53 2.36
C PHE A 53 -4.62 12.31 2.10
N VAL A 54 -3.89 11.92 3.14
CA VAL A 54 -2.43 11.79 3.11
C VAL A 54 -2.06 10.33 3.35
N LEU A 55 -1.33 9.76 2.41
CA LEU A 55 -0.84 8.39 2.45
C LEU A 55 0.68 8.41 2.57
N ASN A 56 1.25 7.59 3.45
CA ASN A 56 2.69 7.39 3.43
C ASN A 56 3.14 6.73 2.12
N ILE A 57 4.29 7.17 1.61
CA ILE A 57 4.99 6.53 0.51
C ILE A 57 6.05 5.62 1.11
N GLN A 58 5.99 4.34 0.77
CA GLN A 58 7.05 3.37 1.06
C GLN A 58 7.93 3.26 -0.18
N ALA A 59 9.24 3.34 0.00
CA ALA A 59 10.17 3.01 -1.07
C ALA A 59 10.01 1.53 -1.44
N GLU A 60 10.15 1.21 -2.72
CA GLU A 60 10.32 -0.18 -3.15
C GLU A 60 11.50 -0.78 -2.39
N GLU A 61 11.26 -1.86 -1.64
CA GLU A 61 12.33 -2.66 -1.06
C GLU A 61 13.09 -3.35 -2.21
N ILE A 62 14.14 -2.69 -2.67
CA ILE A 62 14.96 -3.11 -3.83
C ILE A 62 15.73 -4.41 -3.53
N ASP A 63 15.90 -4.75 -2.24
CA ASP A 63 16.63 -5.92 -1.74
C ASP A 63 15.77 -6.81 -0.80
N ALA A 64 14.46 -6.93 -1.08
CA ALA A 64 13.56 -7.71 -0.24
C ALA A 64 13.87 -9.22 -0.21
N ASP A 65 14.52 -9.76 -1.24
CA ASP A 65 14.81 -11.19 -1.34
C ASP A 65 16.21 -11.49 -0.77
N GLY A 66 16.27 -12.42 0.18
CA GLY A 66 17.55 -12.81 0.73
C GLY A 66 17.45 -13.57 2.04
N GLU A 67 18.63 -13.89 2.57
CA GLU A 67 18.81 -14.48 3.88
C GLU A 67 19.74 -13.61 4.73
N GLN A 68 19.37 -13.42 5.99
CA GLN A 68 20.17 -12.66 6.96
C GLN A 68 20.17 -13.39 8.30
N GLU A 69 21.36 -13.55 8.90
CA GLU A 69 21.47 -14.02 10.29
C GLU A 69 21.01 -12.90 11.24
N ILE A 70 20.06 -13.20 12.12
CA ILE A 70 19.42 -12.23 13.03
C ILE A 70 19.75 -12.52 14.50
N GLY A 71 20.78 -13.34 14.76
CA GLY A 71 21.22 -13.76 16.08
C GLY A 71 20.76 -15.16 16.48
N ASN A 72 21.47 -15.74 17.46
CA ASN A 72 21.18 -17.06 18.04
C ASN A 72 21.13 -18.22 17.03
N GLY A 73 21.82 -18.08 15.89
CA GLY A 73 21.81 -19.06 14.81
C GLY A 73 20.46 -19.13 14.08
N ILE A 74 19.66 -18.06 14.14
CA ILE A 74 18.44 -17.90 13.37
C ILE A 74 18.76 -17.14 12.09
N VAL A 75 18.38 -17.72 10.96
CA VAL A 75 18.42 -17.08 9.65
C VAL A 75 17.01 -16.64 9.29
N TYR A 76 16.81 -15.34 9.17
CA TYR A 76 15.63 -14.76 8.55
C TYR A 76 15.77 -14.86 7.03
N ALA A 77 14.72 -15.28 6.35
CA ALA A 77 14.65 -15.33 4.90
C ALA A 77 13.35 -14.68 4.44
N GLN A 78 13.45 -13.82 3.43
CA GLN A 78 12.32 -13.14 2.82
C GLN A 78 12.28 -13.49 1.33
N GLN A 79 11.07 -13.70 0.81
CA GLN A 79 10.85 -13.99 -0.61
C GLN A 79 9.58 -13.29 -1.12
N LYS A 80 9.73 -12.48 -2.16
CA LYS A 80 8.66 -11.73 -2.81
C LYS A 80 8.10 -12.51 -4.00
N HIS A 81 6.79 -12.45 -4.15
CA HIS A 81 6.02 -13.05 -5.24
C HIS A 81 5.06 -12.01 -5.81
N LEU A 82 5.05 -11.87 -7.13
CA LEU A 82 4.16 -10.95 -7.85
C LEU A 82 3.22 -11.74 -8.75
N ASP A 83 1.92 -11.50 -8.62
CA ASP A 83 0.87 -12.15 -9.40
C ASP A 83 0.00 -11.09 -10.11
N PHE A 84 0.23 -10.89 -11.40
CA PHE A 84 -0.41 -9.84 -12.19
C PHE A 84 -1.80 -10.26 -12.67
N LEU A 85 -2.80 -9.41 -12.46
CA LEU A 85 -4.18 -9.66 -12.86
C LEU A 85 -4.41 -9.31 -14.34
N GLU A 86 -5.50 -9.83 -14.92
CA GLU A 86 -5.78 -9.76 -16.36
C GLU A 86 -5.78 -8.33 -16.95
N ASN A 87 -6.19 -7.33 -16.15
CA ASN A 87 -6.24 -5.93 -16.57
C ASN A 87 -4.86 -5.21 -16.55
N LYS A 88 -3.78 -5.90 -16.12
CA LYS A 88 -2.39 -5.42 -16.09
C LYS A 88 -2.12 -4.12 -15.33
N GLU A 89 -3.10 -3.53 -14.64
CA GLU A 89 -2.95 -2.38 -13.74
C GLU A 89 -3.26 -2.74 -12.28
N MET A 90 -3.37 -4.05 -12.03
CA MET A 90 -3.44 -4.63 -10.71
C MET A 90 -2.56 -5.87 -10.62
N TYR A 91 -2.00 -6.10 -9.43
CA TYR A 91 -1.32 -7.32 -9.10
C TYR A 91 -1.37 -7.57 -7.61
N PHE A 92 -1.20 -8.82 -7.19
CA PHE A 92 -0.90 -9.13 -5.81
C PHE A 92 0.61 -9.12 -5.61
N TRP A 93 1.05 -8.43 -4.57
CA TRP A 93 2.38 -8.63 -4.00
C TRP A 93 2.20 -9.49 -2.74
N GLU A 94 2.85 -10.65 -2.75
CA GLU A 94 2.94 -11.54 -1.60
C GLU A 94 4.39 -11.62 -1.12
N THR A 95 4.61 -11.58 0.20
CA THR A 95 5.93 -11.75 0.80
C THR A 95 5.89 -12.86 1.83
N ASP A 96 6.72 -13.87 1.61
CA ASP A 96 6.97 -14.96 2.54
C ASP A 96 8.11 -14.57 3.48
N TYR A 97 7.85 -14.63 4.77
CA TYR A 97 8.83 -14.46 5.83
C TYR A 97 9.08 -15.81 6.50
N ARG A 98 10.34 -16.25 6.57
CA ARG A 98 10.71 -17.55 7.15
C ARG A 98 11.87 -17.38 8.10
N PHE A 99 11.76 -17.97 9.29
CA PHE A 99 12.83 -18.00 10.28
C PHE A 99 13.36 -19.42 10.38
N LYS A 100 14.64 -19.63 10.11
CA LYS A 100 15.29 -20.95 10.07
C LYS A 100 16.31 -21.08 11.20
N LYS A 101 16.31 -22.19 11.94
CA LYS A 101 17.37 -22.54 12.89
C LYS A 101 17.93 -23.90 12.51
N GLN A 102 19.24 -23.98 12.27
CA GLN A 102 19.90 -25.22 11.80
C GLN A 102 19.22 -25.81 10.55
N GLY A 103 18.83 -24.96 9.60
CA GLY A 103 18.16 -25.34 8.36
C GLY A 103 16.68 -25.71 8.48
N ARG A 104 16.09 -25.73 9.69
CA ARG A 104 14.66 -26.00 9.90
C ARG A 104 13.88 -24.71 10.08
N ILE A 105 12.74 -24.59 9.42
CA ILE A 105 11.80 -23.47 9.64
C ILE A 105 11.22 -23.60 11.05
N VAL A 106 11.41 -22.57 11.87
CA VAL A 106 10.88 -22.49 13.25
C VAL A 106 9.69 -21.54 13.37
N ALA A 107 9.56 -20.60 12.44
CA ALA A 107 8.41 -19.72 12.30
C ALA A 107 8.29 -19.25 10.85
N SER A 108 7.08 -18.94 10.42
CA SER A 108 6.82 -18.33 9.12
C SER A 108 5.61 -17.41 9.20
N ASP A 109 5.63 -16.37 8.39
CA ASP A 109 4.49 -15.49 8.14
C ASP A 109 4.39 -15.21 6.64
N ARG A 110 3.22 -14.79 6.19
CA ARG A 110 2.98 -14.45 4.79
C ARG A 110 2.03 -13.28 4.69
N HIS A 111 2.49 -12.20 4.08
CA HIS A 111 1.65 -11.03 3.83
C HIS A 111 1.27 -10.98 2.37
N LYS A 112 0.03 -10.57 2.10
CA LYS A 112 -0.52 -10.40 0.77
C LYS A 112 -1.22 -9.06 0.70
N PHE A 113 -0.93 -8.31 -0.35
CA PHE A 113 -1.55 -7.02 -0.57
C PHE A 113 -1.85 -6.81 -2.05
N LEU A 114 -3.00 -6.20 -2.30
CA LEU A 114 -3.42 -5.79 -3.62
C LEU A 114 -2.71 -4.48 -3.97
N MET A 115 -2.10 -4.45 -5.14
CA MET A 115 -1.45 -3.29 -5.71
C MET A 115 -2.28 -2.77 -6.88
N VAL A 116 -2.61 -1.48 -6.87
CA VAL A 116 -3.33 -0.78 -7.95
C VAL A 116 -2.47 0.39 -8.41
N TYR A 117 -2.27 0.52 -9.72
CA TYR A 117 -1.39 1.55 -10.28
C TYR A 117 -1.90 2.04 -11.64
N GLY A 118 -1.13 2.93 -12.27
CA GLY A 118 -1.44 3.44 -13.61
C GLY A 118 -2.76 4.22 -13.66
N GLN A 119 -3.45 4.12 -14.80
CA GLN A 119 -4.71 4.83 -15.05
C GLN A 119 -5.82 4.35 -14.11
N LEU A 120 -5.86 3.05 -13.81
CA LEU A 120 -6.83 2.50 -12.88
C LEU A 120 -6.76 3.15 -11.49
N LEU A 121 -5.56 3.41 -10.97
CA LEU A 121 -5.40 4.13 -9.70
C LEU A 121 -5.98 5.55 -9.79
N GLU A 122 -5.63 6.29 -10.83
CA GLU A 122 -6.13 7.66 -11.04
C GLU A 122 -7.66 7.70 -11.12
N ASP A 123 -8.24 6.79 -11.91
CA ASP A 123 -9.68 6.68 -12.11
C ASP A 123 -10.39 6.30 -10.81
N THR A 124 -9.80 5.39 -10.04
CA THR A 124 -10.34 4.96 -8.73
C THR A 124 -10.34 6.10 -7.72
N MET A 125 -9.23 6.83 -7.59
CA MET A 125 -9.14 7.98 -6.69
C MET A 125 -10.12 9.08 -7.10
N LYS A 126 -10.21 9.35 -8.41
CA LYS A 126 -11.17 10.32 -8.97
C LYS A 126 -12.62 9.91 -8.70
N ALA A 127 -12.96 8.64 -8.89
CA ALA A 127 -14.30 8.12 -8.62
C ALA A 127 -14.69 8.24 -7.14
N ALA A 128 -13.73 8.08 -6.22
CA ALA A 128 -13.94 8.33 -4.78
C ALA A 128 -14.02 9.84 -4.42
N GLY A 129 -13.79 10.73 -5.38
CA GLY A 129 -13.83 12.18 -5.16
C GLY A 129 -12.52 12.79 -4.71
N PHE A 130 -11.39 12.11 -4.94
CA PHE A 130 -10.06 12.63 -4.69
C PHE A 130 -9.40 13.16 -5.95
N LYS A 131 -8.67 14.26 -5.82
CA LYS A 131 -7.75 14.76 -6.84
C LYS A 131 -6.34 14.72 -6.29
N TRP A 132 -5.41 14.19 -7.07
CA TRP A 132 -3.99 14.24 -6.72
C TRP A 132 -3.54 15.70 -6.58
N LYS A 133 -2.83 16.00 -5.48
CA LYS A 133 -2.29 17.33 -5.19
C LYS A 133 -0.78 17.34 -5.43
N GLU A 134 -0.06 16.49 -4.71
CA GLU A 134 1.40 16.40 -4.76
C GLU A 134 1.89 15.09 -4.11
N ALA A 135 3.10 14.66 -4.47
CA ALA A 135 3.96 13.89 -3.57
C ALA A 135 4.90 14.88 -2.89
N THR A 136 5.17 14.72 -1.59
CA THR A 136 6.06 15.64 -0.88
C THR A 136 7.49 15.57 -1.44
N PRO A 137 8.29 16.65 -1.38
CA PRO A 137 9.62 16.68 -2.01
C PRO A 137 10.60 15.63 -1.50
N ASP A 138 10.38 15.12 -0.29
CA ASP A 138 11.15 14.05 0.36
C ASP A 138 10.62 12.64 0.06
N ASP A 139 9.60 12.53 -0.79
CA ASP A 139 8.93 11.29 -1.19
C ASP A 139 8.40 10.48 0.02
N LEU A 140 8.00 11.17 1.10
CA LEU A 140 7.43 10.53 2.28
C LEU A 140 5.90 10.41 2.22
N TYR A 141 5.23 11.34 1.53
CA TYR A 141 3.77 11.42 1.53
C TYR A 141 3.19 11.70 0.16
N MET A 142 2.16 10.92 -0.17
CA MET A 142 1.26 11.18 -1.29
C MET A 142 0.04 11.92 -0.76
N VAL A 143 -0.26 13.09 -1.32
CA VAL A 143 -1.34 13.96 -0.86
C VAL A 143 -2.43 14.07 -1.93
N TYR A 144 -3.65 13.74 -1.53
CA TYR A 144 -4.87 13.95 -2.29
C TYR A 144 -5.76 14.99 -1.61
N LYS A 145 -6.54 15.72 -2.41
CA LYS A 145 -7.54 16.68 -1.96
C LYS A 145 -8.95 16.16 -2.29
N LYS A 146 -9.88 16.24 -1.34
CA LYS A 146 -11.31 15.98 -1.59
C LYS A 146 -11.90 17.09 -2.46
N VAL A 147 -12.55 16.74 -3.57
CA VAL A 147 -13.06 17.70 -4.58
C VAL A 147 -14.53 17.47 -4.99
N MET A 148 -15.18 16.46 -4.41
CA MET A 148 -16.60 16.16 -4.60
C MET A 148 -17.22 15.77 -3.26
#